data_AF-A0A151RH30-F1
#
_entry.id   AF-A0A151RH30-F1
#
_cell.length_a   1.000
_cell.length_b   1.000
_cell.length_c   1.000
_cell.angle_alpha   90.00
_cell.angle_beta   90.00
_cell.angle_gamma   90.00
#
_symmetry.space_group_name_H-M   'P 1'
#
loop_
_entity.id
_entity.type
_entity.pdbx_description
1 polymer ?
#
loop_
_entity_poly.entity_id
_entity_poly.type
_entity_poly.pdbx_seq_one_letter_code
_entity_poly.pdbx_strand_id
1 'polypeptide(L)' 'VHHSRTKHIAIKYHFIREVETTKEIKMEYCKTEEQVADIFTKALPRGRFE' A
#
# COMPACT_ATOMS: atom_id res chain seq x y z
N VAL A 1 -4.37 -23.62 8.18
CA VAL A 1 -5.05 -22.30 8.35
C VAL A 1 -4.00 -21.22 8.61
N HIS A 2 -3.79 -20.28 7.68
CA HIS A 2 -2.78 -19.20 7.83
C HIS A 2 -3.26 -18.08 8.76
N HIS A 3 -3.35 -18.37 10.05
CA HIS A 3 -3.96 -17.47 11.05
C HIS A 3 -3.20 -16.13 11.20
N SER A 4 -1.86 -16.16 11.11
CA SER A 4 -1.02 -14.96 11.26
C SER A 4 -1.22 -13.94 10.14
N ARG A 5 -1.21 -14.37 8.86
CA ARG A 5 -1.43 -13.47 7.70
C ARG A 5 -2.81 -12.83 7.73
N THR A 6 -3.85 -13.60 8.06
CA THR A 6 -5.22 -13.09 8.19
C THR A 6 -5.31 -12.03 9.30
N LYS A 7 -4.65 -12.25 10.44
CA LYS A 7 -4.59 -11.27 11.53
C LYS A 7 -3.91 -9.96 11.09
N HIS A 8 -2.79 -10.03 10.37
CA HIS A 8 -2.09 -8.84 9.89
C HIS A 8 -2.92 -8.00 8.92
N ILE A 9 -3.68 -8.64 8.02
CA ILE A 9 -4.58 -7.95 7.08
C ILE A 9 -5.71 -7.27 7.86
N ALA A 10 -6.36 -8.00 8.78
CA ALA A 10 -7.48 -7.47 9.55
C ALA A 10 -7.06 -6.22 10.37
N ILE A 11 -5.92 -6.27 11.06
CA ILE A 11 -5.43 -5.14 11.87
C ILE A 11 -5.19 -3.91 10.99
N LYS A 12 -4.48 -4.05 9.87
CA LYS A 12 -4.18 -2.93 8.96
C LYS A 12 -5.46 -2.34 8.35
N TYR A 13 -6.40 -3.20 7.97
CA TYR A 13 -7.68 -2.77 7.41
C TYR A 13 -8.48 -1.91 8.38
N HIS A 14 -8.63 -2.37 9.64
CA HIS A 14 -9.37 -1.62 10.65
C HIS A 14 -8.72 -0.28 10.96
N PHE A 15 -7.38 -0.24 11.09
CA PHE A 15 -6.65 0.99 11.33
C PHE A 15 -6.85 2.02 10.21
N ILE A 16 -6.65 1.63 8.94
CA ILE A 16 -6.80 2.57 7.80
C ILE A 16 -8.22 3.12 7.74
N ARG A 17 -9.23 2.26 7.96
CA ARG A 17 -10.64 2.66 7.93
C ARG A 17 -10.99 3.63 9.06
N GLU A 18 -10.42 3.45 10.24
CA GLU A 18 -10.60 4.37 11.37
C GLU A 18 -10.05 5.76 11.04
N VAL A 19 -8.80 5.83 10.57
CA VAL A 19 -8.12 7.10 10.21
C VAL A 19 -8.81 7.82 9.04
N GLU A 20 -9.38 7.08 8.09
CA GLU A 20 -10.21 7.66 7.03
C GLU A 20 -11.54 8.19 7.59
N THR A 21 -12.17 7.47 8.52
CA THR A 21 -13.44 7.87 9.15
C THR A 21 -13.26 9.12 10.03
N THR A 22 -12.12 9.25 10.71
CA THR A 22 -11.75 10.46 11.46
C THR A 22 -11.35 11.62 10.54
N LYS A 23 -11.32 11.41 9.22
CA LYS A 23 -10.94 12.38 8.18
C LYS A 23 -9.51 12.90 8.29
N GLU A 24 -8.64 12.16 8.98
CA GLU A 24 -7.21 12.46 9.05
C GLU A 24 -6.52 12.18 7.70
N ILE A 25 -7.03 11.19 6.96
CA ILE A 25 -6.60 10.88 5.60
C ILE A 25 -7.80 10.79 4.65
N LYS A 26 -7.51 10.91 3.36
CA LYS A 26 -8.45 10.60 2.27
C LYS A 26 -7.78 9.56 1.36
N MET A 27 -8.46 8.45 1.12
CA MET A 27 -7.97 7.42 0.21
C MET A 27 -8.30 7.81 -1.24
N GLU A 28 -7.27 7.85 -2.09
CA GLU A 28 -7.42 8.11 -3.52
C GLU A 28 -6.68 7.03 -4.31
N TYR A 29 -7.30 6.58 -5.40
CA TYR A 29 -6.65 5.65 -6.32
C TYR A 29 -5.57 6.39 -7.12
N CYS A 30 -4.37 5.83 -7.14
CA CYS A 30 -3.25 6.29 -7.95
C CYS A 30 -2.80 5.16 -8.88
N LYS A 31 -2.64 5.47 -10.17
CA LYS A 31 -2.11 4.50 -11.13
C LYS A 31 -0.61 4.29 -10.89
N THR A 32 -0.11 3.09 -11.19
CA THR A 32 1.30 2.72 -10.99
C THR A 32 2.25 3.70 -11.70
N GLU A 33 1.88 4.17 -12.88
CA GLU A 33 2.69 5.09 -13.69
C GLU A 33 2.80 6.49 -13.05
N GLU A 34 1.85 6.84 -12.19
CA GLU A 34 1.76 8.14 -11.50
C GLU A 34 2.30 8.05 -10.06
N GLN A 35 2.51 6.84 -9.54
CA GLN A 35 2.94 6.59 -8.18
C GLN A 35 4.45 6.81 -8.02
N VAL A 36 4.85 8.06 -7.78
CA VAL A 36 6.27 8.45 -7.60
C VAL A 36 6.98 7.64 -6.51
N ALA A 37 6.26 7.19 -5.47
CA ALA A 37 6.81 6.35 -4.39
C ALA A 37 7.40 5.01 -4.87
N ASP A 38 7.02 4.56 -6.06
CA ASP A 38 7.50 3.31 -6.64
C ASP A 38 9.01 3.30 -6.84
N ILE A 39 9.63 4.46 -7.13
CA ILE A 39 11.09 4.56 -7.27
C ILE A 39 11.84 4.18 -5.98
N PHE A 40 11.20 4.37 -4.81
CA PHE A 40 11.78 4.09 -3.51
C PHE A 40 11.41 2.71 -2.96
N THR A 41 10.36 2.09 -3.51
CA THR A 41 9.77 0.86 -2.93
C THR A 41 9.91 -0.35 -3.84
N LYS A 42 10.10 -0.14 -5.16
CA LYS A 42 10.26 -1.21 -6.15
C LYS A 42 11.72 -1.33 -6.57
N ALA A 43 12.11 -2.54 -6.92
CA ALA A 43 13.40 -2.78 -7.57
C ALA A 43 13.41 -2.12 -8.96
N LEU A 44 14.59 -1.63 -9.38
CA LEU A 44 14.76 -1.08 -10.72
C LEU A 44 14.47 -2.14 -11.79
N PRO A 45 13.80 -1.79 -12.90
CA PRO A 45 13.54 -2.73 -13.99
C PRO A 45 14.86 -3.19 -14.61
N ARG A 46 15.07 -4.51 -14.73
CA ARG A 46 16.31 -5.08 -15.31
C ARG A 46 16.52 -4.64 -16.76
N GLY A 47 15.48 -4.70 -17.59
CA GLY A 47 15.60 -4.44 -19.03
C GLY A 47 15.96 -3.02 -19.48
N ARG A 48 16.18 -2.07 -18.56
CA ARG A 48 16.66 -0.71 -18.89
C ARG A 48 18.11 -0.47 -18.48
N PHE A 49 18.67 -1.34 -17.63
CA PHE A 49 19.98 -1.18 -17.01
C PHE A 49 20.90 -2.40 -17.21
N GLU A 50 20.45 -3.38 -18.00
CA GLU A 50 21.23 -4.46 -18.62
C GLU A 50 21.26 -4.22 -20.14
#